data_AF-D9TML8-F1
#
_entry.id   AF-D9TML8-F1
#
_cell.length_a   1.000
_cell.length_b   1.000
_cell.length_c   1.000
_cell.angle_alpha   90.00
_cell.angle_beta   90.00
_cell.angle_gamma   90.00
#
_symmetry.space_group_name_H-M   'P 1'
#
loop_
_entity.id
_entity.type
_entity.pdbx_description
1 polymer ?
#
loop_
_entity_poly.entity_id
_entity_poly.type
_entity_poly.pdbx_seq_one_letter_code
_entity_poly.pdbx_strand_id
1 'polypeptide(L)'
;MFDKFENRYIVKGTIVALKPIHIGKGQESMDPTEVDSPVIKDENGRPLIPGSSLKGVLRSFVERVLSSGAFEGYRSCLIVNDEPCVNGDYVKKLKDKYDKDYKKIAEEIYERSCNVCRLFGSNNLAAKLTIKDLNSIDEKTFFDMRDGVGIDRDTGTAKDGKKYNYEITPSGTKFELYMTGDNLDDDDLELLKLCLNVLKNGQISVGGMTSRGLGTIKLIDEKIYKVDKSNLKEYVSNGLSEEMRWNDV
;
A
#
# COMPACT_ATOMS: atom_id res chain seq x y z
N MET A 1 3.18 12.53 18.44
CA MET A 1 2.62 12.89 17.12
C MET A 1 1.19 12.38 16.88
N PHE A 2 0.80 11.22 17.40
CA PHE A 2 -0.61 10.77 17.44
C PHE A 2 -1.28 11.02 18.81
N ASP A 3 -0.55 11.62 19.76
CA ASP A 3 -1.04 12.00 21.09
C ASP A 3 -2.17 13.02 21.03
N LYS A 4 -2.27 13.76 19.92
CA LYS A 4 -3.33 14.71 19.66
C LYS A 4 -3.83 14.58 18.23
N PHE A 5 -5.14 14.57 18.05
CA PHE A 5 -5.76 14.62 16.73
C PHE A 5 -5.71 16.04 16.18
N GLU A 6 -5.18 16.18 14.98
CA GLU A 6 -5.08 17.44 14.24
C GLU A 6 -5.93 17.39 12.97
N ASN A 7 -5.74 16.35 12.15
CA ASN A 7 -6.56 16.12 10.97
C ASN A 7 -6.56 14.63 10.57
N ARG A 8 -7.55 14.23 9.76
CA ARG A 8 -7.62 12.95 9.08
C ARG A 8 -8.16 13.14 7.68
N TYR A 9 -7.44 12.60 6.70
CA TYR A 9 -7.93 12.44 5.34
C TYR A 9 -8.47 11.03 5.17
N ILE A 10 -9.67 10.88 4.63
CA ILE A 10 -10.29 9.60 4.32
C ILE A 10 -10.52 9.54 2.82
N VAL A 11 -9.88 8.58 2.15
CA VAL A 11 -10.03 8.33 0.72
C VAL A 11 -10.88 7.09 0.56
N LYS A 12 -12.02 7.25 -0.11
CA LYS A 12 -12.86 6.17 -0.61
C LYS A 12 -12.81 6.16 -2.13
N GLY A 13 -12.98 4.99 -2.74
CA GLY A 13 -13.08 4.87 -4.19
C GLY A 13 -13.11 3.43 -4.63
N THR A 14 -13.01 3.21 -5.94
CA THR A 14 -12.97 1.86 -6.51
C THR A 14 -11.65 1.63 -7.24
N ILE A 15 -10.97 0.54 -6.90
CA ILE A 15 -9.82 0.06 -7.64
C ILE A 15 -10.31 -0.94 -8.69
N VAL A 16 -9.98 -0.70 -9.96
CA VAL A 16 -10.29 -1.60 -11.08
C VAL A 16 -9.02 -2.29 -11.55
N ALA A 17 -9.08 -3.61 -11.71
CA ALA A 17 -8.05 -4.38 -12.38
C ALA A 17 -8.05 -4.06 -13.88
N LEU A 18 -7.08 -3.28 -14.37
CA LEU A 18 -6.92 -3.07 -15.83
C LEU A 18 -6.38 -4.34 -16.50
N LYS A 19 -5.51 -5.05 -15.80
CA LYS A 19 -4.95 -6.34 -16.21
C LYS A 19 -5.25 -7.40 -15.15
N PRO A 20 -5.23 -8.70 -15.50
CA PRO A 20 -5.52 -9.73 -14.52
C PRO A 20 -4.53 -9.69 -13.36
N ILE A 21 -5.00 -9.94 -12.15
CA ILE A 21 -4.22 -9.85 -10.91
C ILE A 21 -3.93 -11.26 -10.39
N HIS A 22 -2.68 -11.54 -10.06
CA HIS A 22 -2.30 -12.75 -9.35
C HIS A 22 -1.70 -12.36 -7.99
N ILE A 23 -2.35 -12.70 -6.89
CA ILE A 23 -1.80 -12.51 -5.53
C ILE A 23 -1.76 -13.87 -4.86
N GLY A 24 -0.69 -14.61 -5.12
CA GLY A 24 -0.47 -15.91 -4.51
C GLY A 24 -0.34 -15.86 -2.99
N LYS A 25 -0.99 -16.79 -2.28
CA LYS A 25 -0.46 -17.26 -0.99
C LYS A 25 0.82 -18.04 -1.31
N GLY A 26 1.94 -17.73 -0.64
CA GLY A 26 3.24 -18.38 -0.86
C GLY A 26 3.32 -19.85 -0.42
N GLN A 27 2.26 -20.64 -0.63
CA GLN A 27 2.24 -22.07 -0.39
C GLN A 27 2.32 -22.79 -1.74
N GLU A 28 3.42 -23.50 -1.98
CA GLU A 28 3.43 -24.61 -2.93
C GLU A 28 2.54 -25.72 -2.35
N SER A 29 1.39 -25.98 -2.97
CA SER A 29 0.58 -27.15 -2.65
C SER A 29 1.29 -28.42 -3.13
N MET A 30 1.39 -29.45 -2.27
CA MET A 30 1.92 -30.76 -2.68
C MET A 30 0.86 -31.65 -3.37
N ASP A 31 -0.38 -31.15 -3.51
CA ASP A 31 -1.47 -31.84 -4.21
C ASP A 31 -1.51 -31.41 -5.68
N PRO A 32 -1.35 -32.33 -6.66
CA PRO A 32 -1.38 -32.01 -8.10
C PRO A 32 -2.76 -31.59 -8.62
N THR A 33 -3.81 -31.64 -7.80
CA THR A 33 -5.15 -31.12 -8.14
C THR A 33 -5.42 -29.73 -7.56
N GLU A 34 -4.59 -29.26 -6.62
CA GLU A 34 -4.65 -27.90 -6.08
C GLU A 34 -3.75 -26.95 -6.89
N VAL A 35 -4.13 -25.68 -6.95
CA VAL A 35 -3.37 -24.66 -7.68
C VAL A 35 -2.11 -24.31 -6.88
N ASP A 36 -0.94 -24.40 -7.54
CA ASP A 36 0.39 -24.14 -6.93
C ASP A 36 0.52 -22.78 -6.24
N SER A 37 -0.33 -21.80 -6.61
CA SER A 37 -0.40 -20.50 -5.95
C SER A 37 -1.82 -19.92 -6.02
N PRO A 38 -2.64 -20.09 -4.97
CA PRO A 38 -4.02 -19.62 -4.94
C PRO A 38 -4.09 -18.12 -4.65
N VAL A 39 -5.10 -17.43 -5.20
CA VAL A 39 -5.34 -16.01 -4.91
C VAL A 39 -5.76 -15.85 -3.44
N ILE A 40 -5.35 -14.75 -2.80
CA ILE A 40 -5.85 -14.39 -1.46
C ILE A 40 -7.36 -14.11 -1.56
N LYS A 41 -8.12 -14.84 -0.75
CA LYS A 41 -9.58 -14.76 -0.66
C LYS A 41 -10.02 -14.25 0.71
N ASP A 42 -11.15 -13.54 0.76
CA ASP A 42 -11.84 -13.19 2.00
C ASP A 42 -12.57 -14.40 2.62
N GLU A 43 -13.25 -14.18 3.75
CA GLU A 43 -14.06 -15.20 4.43
C GLU A 43 -15.21 -15.77 3.57
N ASN A 44 -15.60 -15.06 2.51
CA ASN A 44 -16.65 -15.44 1.57
C ASN A 44 -16.09 -16.05 0.27
N GLY A 45 -14.77 -16.29 0.19
CA GLY A 45 -14.11 -16.84 -0.99
C GLY A 45 -13.88 -15.84 -2.14
N ARG A 46 -14.09 -14.55 -1.91
CA ARG A 46 -13.94 -13.49 -2.93
C ARG A 46 -12.49 -13.01 -3.00
N PRO A 47 -11.98 -12.60 -4.18
CA PRO A 47 -10.64 -12.08 -4.28
C PRO A 47 -10.43 -10.83 -3.42
N LEU A 48 -9.26 -10.75 -2.81
CA LEU A 48 -8.86 -9.71 -1.88
C LEU A 48 -7.48 -9.19 -2.27
N ILE A 49 -7.31 -7.87 -2.32
CA ILE A 49 -5.98 -7.25 -2.36
C ILE A 49 -5.63 -6.83 -0.92
N PRO A 50 -4.61 -7.42 -0.29
CA PRO A 50 -4.19 -6.97 1.03
C PRO A 50 -3.79 -5.49 1.01
N GLY A 51 -4.25 -4.74 2.01
CA GLY A 51 -3.89 -3.33 2.15
C GLY A 51 -2.38 -3.15 2.34
N SER A 52 -1.72 -4.12 2.97
CA SER A 52 -0.26 -4.20 3.07
C SER A 52 0.43 -4.33 1.71
N SER A 53 -0.13 -5.09 0.76
CA SER A 53 0.39 -5.24 -0.60
C SER A 53 0.31 -3.92 -1.36
N LEU A 54 -0.86 -3.25 -1.35
CA LEU A 54 -1.01 -1.95 -2.01
C LEU A 54 -0.12 -0.89 -1.36
N LYS A 55 -0.08 -0.85 -0.02
CA LYS A 55 0.75 0.09 0.75
C LYS A 55 2.24 -0.11 0.45
N GLY A 56 2.70 -1.36 0.37
CA GLY A 56 4.08 -1.69 0.03
C GLY A 56 4.46 -1.22 -1.37
N VAL A 57 3.61 -1.47 -2.36
CA VAL A 57 3.87 -1.01 -3.74
C VAL A 57 3.92 0.52 -3.84
N LEU A 58 2.98 1.22 -3.20
CA LEU A 58 2.98 2.69 -3.15
C LEU A 58 4.23 3.22 -2.45
N ARG A 59 4.62 2.61 -1.32
CA ARG A 59 5.86 2.95 -0.62
C ARG A 59 7.07 2.83 -1.54
N SER A 60 7.27 1.68 -2.17
CA SER A 60 8.41 1.46 -3.07
C SER A 60 8.42 2.40 -4.27
N PHE A 61 7.24 2.74 -4.80
CA PHE A 61 7.12 3.74 -5.85
C PHE A 61 7.59 5.13 -5.37
N VAL A 62 7.08 5.59 -4.23
CA VAL A 62 7.46 6.89 -3.65
C VAL A 62 8.94 6.92 -3.29
N GLU A 63 9.47 5.86 -2.67
CA GLU A 63 10.92 5.75 -2.37
C GLU A 63 11.76 5.98 -3.63
N ARG A 64 11.43 5.29 -4.73
CA ARG A 64 12.15 5.40 -6.01
C ARG A 64 12.03 6.81 -6.61
N VAL A 65 10.84 7.40 -6.58
CA VAL A 65 10.59 8.72 -7.15
C VAL A 65 11.33 9.81 -6.37
N LEU A 66 11.26 9.79 -5.04
CA LEU A 66 11.98 10.78 -4.22
C LEU A 66 13.50 10.61 -4.34
N SER A 67 13.99 9.37 -4.46
CA SER A 67 15.43 9.10 -4.64
C SER A 67 15.97 9.55 -6.00
N SER A 68 15.11 9.91 -6.96
CA SER A 68 15.53 10.45 -8.25
C SER A 68 16.01 11.91 -8.20
N GLY A 69 15.71 12.63 -7.11
CA GLY A 69 15.99 14.06 -6.97
C GLY A 69 14.95 14.97 -7.64
N ALA A 70 13.90 14.43 -8.27
CA ALA A 70 12.85 15.23 -8.91
C ALA A 70 11.95 16.00 -7.92
N PHE A 71 11.98 15.66 -6.63
CA PHE A 71 11.19 16.29 -5.56
C PHE A 71 12.16 16.93 -4.56
N GLU A 72 12.51 18.19 -4.80
CA GLU A 72 13.42 18.94 -3.92
C GLU A 72 12.86 19.06 -2.50
N GLY A 73 13.72 18.97 -1.49
CA GLY A 73 13.32 19.03 -0.07
C GLY A 73 12.80 17.71 0.51
N TYR A 74 12.40 16.75 -0.33
CA TYR A 74 11.94 15.45 0.13
C TYR A 74 13.09 14.46 0.34
N ARG A 75 12.98 13.67 1.41
CA ARG A 75 13.96 12.63 1.77
C ARG A 75 13.35 11.24 1.69
N SER A 76 14.14 10.30 1.20
CA SER A 76 13.85 8.87 1.22
C SER A 76 15.08 8.12 1.74
N CYS A 77 14.88 7.13 2.60
CA CYS A 77 15.94 6.20 2.99
C CYS A 77 15.72 4.86 2.32
N LEU A 78 16.80 4.12 2.07
CA LEU A 78 16.72 2.77 1.51
C LEU A 78 16.58 1.76 2.65
N ILE A 79 15.35 1.45 3.03
CA ILE A 79 15.08 0.46 4.10
C ILE A 79 15.60 -0.94 3.74
N VAL A 80 15.68 -1.25 2.45
CA VAL A 80 16.07 -2.57 1.95
C VAL A 80 17.58 -2.85 2.09
N ASN A 81 18.40 -1.83 2.38
CA ASN A 81 19.86 -1.97 2.54
C ASN A 81 20.30 -1.91 4.01
N ASP A 82 19.41 -2.14 4.98
CA ASP A 82 19.71 -2.11 6.42
C ASP A 82 20.27 -0.76 6.95
N GLU A 83 20.16 0.32 6.17
CA GLU A 83 20.51 1.69 6.58
C GLU A 83 19.27 2.59 6.70
N PRO A 84 18.32 2.28 7.61
CA PRO A 84 17.17 3.15 7.82
C PRO A 84 17.62 4.50 8.42
N CYS A 85 16.89 5.56 8.09
CA CYS A 85 17.13 6.90 8.67
C CYS A 85 17.15 6.91 10.21
N VAL A 86 16.39 5.99 10.82
CA VAL A 86 16.32 5.74 12.28
C VAL A 86 16.53 4.24 12.54
N ASN A 87 17.71 3.87 13.02
CA ASN A 87 18.05 2.49 13.40
C ASN A 87 17.96 2.26 14.92
N GLY A 88 18.07 1.00 15.36
CA GLY A 88 17.96 0.61 16.76
C GLY A 88 19.02 1.26 17.66
N ASP A 89 20.25 1.40 17.17
CA ASP A 89 21.36 2.02 17.92
C ASP A 89 21.10 3.50 18.20
N TYR A 90 20.55 4.23 17.23
CA TYR A 90 20.18 5.63 17.43
C TYR A 90 19.06 5.76 18.48
N VAL A 91 18.03 4.90 18.42
CA VAL A 91 16.94 4.90 19.41
C VAL A 91 17.47 4.57 20.81
N LYS A 92 18.42 3.64 20.93
CA LYS A 92 19.06 3.32 22.22
C LYS A 92 19.78 4.53 22.79
N LYS A 93 20.60 5.23 21.99
CA LYS A 93 21.29 6.46 22.41
C LYS A 93 20.32 7.57 22.85
N LEU A 94 19.17 7.71 22.18
CA LEU A 94 18.14 8.66 22.59
C LEU A 94 17.54 8.30 23.95
N LYS A 95 17.24 7.02 24.19
CA LYS A 95 16.72 6.54 25.48
C LYS A 95 17.71 6.76 26.61
N ASP A 96 19.00 6.62 26.35
CA ASP A 96 20.06 6.90 27.33
C ASP A 96 20.20 8.41 27.60
N LYS A 97 20.02 9.25 26.57
CA LYS A 97 20.13 10.72 26.67
C LYS A 97 18.93 11.36 27.39
N TYR A 98 17.73 10.87 27.11
CA TYR A 98 16.47 11.45 27.59
C TYR A 98 15.78 10.44 28.51
N ASP A 99 16.22 10.36 29.76
CA ASP A 99 15.70 9.42 30.77
C ASP A 99 14.17 9.52 30.89
N LYS A 100 13.47 8.54 30.28
CA LYS A 100 12.00 8.40 30.25
C LYS A 100 11.21 9.60 29.70
N ASP A 101 11.85 10.56 29.06
CA ASP A 101 11.15 11.62 28.31
C ASP A 101 10.73 11.10 26.93
N TYR A 102 9.68 10.28 26.92
CA TYR A 102 9.17 9.65 25.70
C TYR A 102 8.69 10.64 24.65
N LYS A 103 8.25 11.83 25.07
CA LYS A 103 7.80 12.88 24.15
C LYS A 103 8.99 13.38 23.34
N LYS A 104 10.08 13.75 24.01
CA LYS A 104 11.29 14.24 23.36
C LYS A 104 11.97 13.17 22.49
N ILE A 105 11.97 11.91 22.96
CA ILE A 105 12.45 10.78 22.15
C ILE A 105 11.63 10.65 20.86
N ALA A 106 10.31 10.77 20.92
CA ALA A 106 9.44 10.66 19.75
C ALA A 106 9.62 11.84 18.78
N GLU A 107 9.81 13.06 19.29
CA GLU A 107 10.11 14.26 18.49
C GLU A 107 11.42 14.07 17.70
N GLU A 108 12.49 13.63 18.36
CA GLU A 108 13.79 13.38 17.72
C GLU A 108 13.73 12.26 16.66
N ILE A 109 13.01 11.17 16.95
CA ILE A 109 12.75 10.10 15.97
C ILE A 109 12.03 10.65 14.74
N TYR A 110 11.01 11.49 14.93
CA TYR A 110 10.25 12.05 13.82
C TYR A 110 11.06 13.03 12.99
N GLU A 111 11.79 13.94 13.63
CA GLU A 111 12.65 14.93 12.96
C GLU A 111 13.70 14.24 12.08
N ARG A 112 14.33 13.18 12.61
CA ARG A 112 15.30 12.38 11.86
C ARG A 112 14.66 11.53 10.76
N SER A 113 13.42 11.09 10.93
CA SER A 113 12.72 10.25 9.95
C SER A 113 12.54 10.99 8.62
N CYS A 114 12.78 10.29 7.52
CA CYS A 114 12.53 10.79 6.17
C CYS A 114 11.03 10.86 5.86
N ASN A 115 10.64 11.61 4.82
CA ASN A 115 9.22 11.82 4.47
C ASN A 115 8.49 10.50 4.18
N VAL A 116 9.16 9.52 3.54
CA VAL A 116 8.59 8.18 3.34
C VAL A 116 8.30 7.49 4.67
N CYS A 117 9.25 7.46 5.60
CA CYS A 117 9.07 6.81 6.90
C CYS A 117 8.00 7.49 7.75
N ARG A 118 7.82 8.81 7.63
CA ARG A 118 6.76 9.55 8.31
C ARG A 118 5.38 9.13 7.82
N LEU A 119 5.19 9.06 6.51
CA LEU A 119 3.91 8.66 5.92
C LEU A 119 3.63 7.16 6.06
N PHE A 120 4.58 6.31 5.64
CA PHE A 120 4.38 4.85 5.56
C PHE A 120 4.78 4.08 6.82
N GLY A 121 5.46 4.72 7.77
CA GLY A 121 5.97 4.12 9.01
C GLY A 121 7.35 3.48 8.86
N SER A 122 7.91 3.03 9.99
CA SER A 122 9.13 2.23 10.10
C SER A 122 9.08 1.38 11.38
N ASN A 123 10.12 0.58 11.64
CA ASN A 123 10.22 -0.20 12.89
C ASN A 123 10.18 0.67 14.16
N ASN A 124 10.51 1.96 14.05
CA ASN A 124 10.60 2.90 15.18
C ASN A 124 9.56 4.02 15.11
N LEU A 125 8.70 4.05 14.07
CA LEU A 125 7.71 5.11 13.86
C LEU A 125 6.41 4.53 13.29
N ALA A 126 5.29 4.78 13.95
CA ALA A 126 3.98 4.40 13.45
C ALA A 126 3.64 5.15 12.15
N ALA A 127 3.02 4.46 11.20
CA ALA A 127 2.61 5.05 9.93
C ALA A 127 1.43 6.01 10.10
N LYS A 128 1.45 7.13 9.38
CA LYS A 128 0.29 8.03 9.23
C LYS A 128 -0.71 7.52 8.20
N LEU A 129 -0.23 6.83 7.16
CA LEU A 129 -1.06 6.25 6.11
C LEU A 129 -1.47 4.82 6.43
N THR A 130 -2.76 4.54 6.40
CA THR A 130 -3.35 3.21 6.52
C THR A 130 -4.17 2.90 5.28
N ILE A 131 -4.07 1.67 4.78
CA ILE A 131 -4.88 1.15 3.68
C ILE A 131 -5.53 -0.13 4.21
N LYS A 132 -6.86 -0.19 4.22
CA LYS A 132 -7.58 -1.41 4.56
C LYS A 132 -7.47 -2.41 3.43
N ASP A 133 -7.70 -3.69 3.73
CA ASP A 133 -7.79 -4.70 2.70
C ASP A 133 -8.92 -4.36 1.72
N LEU A 134 -8.65 -4.51 0.43
CA LEU A 134 -9.57 -4.14 -0.62
C LEU A 134 -10.36 -5.38 -1.03
N ASN A 135 -11.59 -5.47 -0.54
CA ASN A 135 -12.51 -6.56 -0.87
C ASN A 135 -13.09 -6.35 -2.26
N SER A 136 -13.28 -7.45 -3.00
CA SER A 136 -14.03 -7.40 -4.27
C SER A 136 -15.47 -6.94 -4.04
N ILE A 137 -15.90 -5.99 -4.86
CA ILE A 137 -17.28 -5.47 -4.88
C ILE A 137 -18.19 -6.45 -5.64
N ASP A 138 -17.61 -7.23 -6.56
CA ASP A 138 -18.35 -8.14 -7.42
C ASP A 138 -18.78 -9.40 -6.64
N GLU A 139 -20.10 -9.62 -6.52
CA GLU A 139 -20.67 -10.77 -5.78
C GLU A 139 -20.24 -12.12 -6.33
N LYS A 140 -19.94 -12.18 -7.63
CA LYS A 140 -19.40 -13.36 -8.32
C LYS A 140 -18.16 -12.94 -9.10
N THR A 141 -17.00 -13.18 -8.52
CA THR A 141 -15.75 -13.10 -9.27
C THR A 141 -15.37 -14.50 -9.72
N PHE A 142 -15.28 -14.72 -11.02
CA PHE A 142 -14.74 -15.95 -11.56
C PHE A 142 -13.22 -15.87 -11.51
N PHE A 143 -12.58 -16.91 -10.98
CA PHE A 143 -11.14 -17.05 -11.10
C PHE A 143 -10.83 -17.75 -12.41
N ASP A 144 -9.81 -17.26 -13.11
CA ASP A 144 -9.29 -17.92 -14.31
C ASP A 144 -7.95 -18.58 -13.98
N MET A 145 -7.62 -19.67 -14.67
CA MET A 145 -6.36 -20.37 -14.50
C MET A 145 -5.46 -20.06 -15.68
N ARG A 146 -4.21 -19.69 -15.42
CA ARG A 146 -3.21 -19.51 -16.46
C ARG A 146 -2.03 -20.44 -16.26
N ASP A 147 -1.62 -21.05 -17.36
CA ASP A 147 -0.41 -21.86 -17.42
C ASP A 147 0.81 -20.96 -17.62
N GLY A 148 1.85 -21.23 -16.84
CA GLY A 148 3.20 -20.71 -17.06
C GLY A 148 4.11 -21.83 -17.56
N VAL A 149 4.97 -21.52 -18.54
CA VAL A 149 6.02 -22.45 -18.99
C VAL A 149 7.39 -21.83 -18.76
N GLY A 150 8.25 -22.52 -18.00
CA GLY A 150 9.67 -22.19 -17.96
C GLY A 150 10.34 -22.62 -19.27
N ILE A 151 10.96 -21.69 -19.99
CA ILE A 151 11.70 -21.99 -21.23
C ILE A 151 13.17 -22.21 -20.88
N ASP A 152 13.75 -23.30 -21.36
CA ASP A 152 15.20 -23.52 -21.30
C ASP A 152 15.88 -22.66 -22.37
N ARG A 153 16.84 -21.82 -21.95
CA ARG A 153 17.45 -20.81 -22.83
C ARG A 153 18.41 -21.43 -23.84
N ASP A 154 18.94 -22.62 -23.57
CA ASP A 154 19.89 -23.29 -24.45
C ASP A 154 19.18 -24.05 -25.57
N THR A 155 18.01 -24.64 -25.27
CA THR A 155 17.24 -25.44 -26.24
C THR A 155 16.07 -24.69 -26.86
N GLY A 156 15.65 -23.56 -26.27
CA GLY A 156 14.44 -22.82 -26.66
C GLY A 156 13.13 -23.59 -26.40
N THR A 157 13.19 -24.75 -25.74
CA THR A 157 12.02 -25.59 -25.46
C THR A 157 11.46 -25.32 -24.07
N ALA A 158 10.22 -25.77 -23.84
CA ALA A 158 9.71 -25.91 -22.48
C ALA A 158 10.68 -26.77 -21.66
N LYS A 159 11.06 -26.29 -20.49
CA LYS A 159 11.88 -27.02 -19.53
C LYS A 159 11.00 -28.04 -18.82
N ASP A 160 11.38 -29.31 -18.88
CA ASP A 160 10.65 -30.38 -18.20
C ASP A 160 10.49 -30.07 -16.71
N GLY A 161 9.28 -30.28 -16.19
CA GLY A 161 8.92 -29.99 -14.80
C GLY A 161 8.73 -28.50 -14.45
N LYS A 162 8.73 -27.57 -15.42
CA LYS A 162 8.45 -26.14 -15.19
C LYS A 162 7.14 -25.63 -15.79
N LYS A 163 6.14 -26.50 -15.90
CA LYS A 163 4.75 -26.06 -16.04
C LYS A 163 4.22 -25.80 -14.64
N TYR A 164 3.66 -24.62 -14.41
CA TYR A 164 2.98 -24.28 -13.16
C TYR A 164 1.72 -23.50 -13.52
N ASN A 165 0.68 -23.69 -12.72
CA ASN A 165 -0.61 -23.04 -12.95
C ASN A 165 -0.85 -22.05 -11.82
N TYR A 166 -1.37 -20.87 -12.16
CA TYR A 166 -1.67 -19.85 -11.17
C TYR A 166 -3.06 -19.27 -11.39
N GLU A 167 -3.75 -19.05 -10.28
CA GLU A 167 -5.08 -18.47 -10.25
C GLU A 167 -4.97 -16.96 -10.47
N ILE A 168 -5.79 -16.41 -11.36
CA ILE A 168 -5.86 -14.97 -11.62
C ILE A 168 -7.26 -14.44 -11.33
N THR A 169 -7.29 -13.24 -10.78
CA THR A 169 -8.47 -12.39 -10.78
C THR A 169 -8.55 -11.69 -12.14
N PRO A 170 -9.66 -11.80 -12.89
CA PRO A 170 -9.79 -11.23 -14.23
C PRO A 170 -9.60 -9.71 -14.28
N SER A 171 -9.27 -9.21 -15.47
CA SER A 171 -9.43 -7.78 -15.78
C SER A 171 -10.88 -7.36 -15.59
N GLY A 172 -11.07 -6.14 -15.12
CA GLY A 172 -12.37 -5.53 -14.87
C GLY A 172 -12.89 -5.72 -13.45
N THR A 173 -12.34 -6.65 -12.66
CA THR A 173 -12.73 -6.85 -11.26
C THR A 173 -12.53 -5.57 -10.46
N LYS A 174 -13.52 -5.25 -9.62
CA LYS A 174 -13.57 -4.03 -8.83
C LYS A 174 -13.36 -4.31 -7.35
N PHE A 175 -12.58 -3.48 -6.69
CA PHE A 175 -12.30 -3.58 -5.27
C PHE A 175 -12.59 -2.26 -4.55
N GLU A 176 -13.13 -2.34 -3.34
CA GLU A 176 -13.37 -1.16 -2.51
C GLU A 176 -12.05 -0.64 -1.93
N LEU A 177 -11.74 0.64 -2.18
CA LEU A 177 -10.62 1.32 -1.54
C LEU A 177 -11.11 2.07 -0.31
N TYR A 178 -10.47 1.81 0.83
CA TYR A 178 -10.56 2.63 2.03
C TYR A 178 -9.16 2.92 2.57
N MET A 179 -8.73 4.17 2.45
CA MET A 179 -7.41 4.64 2.89
C MET A 179 -7.58 5.83 3.83
N THR A 180 -6.74 5.92 4.86
CA THR A 180 -6.73 7.05 5.80
C THR A 180 -5.33 7.60 6.01
N GLY A 181 -5.21 8.92 6.09
CA GLY A 181 -3.99 9.63 6.48
C GLY A 181 -4.26 10.45 7.74
N ASP A 182 -3.55 10.16 8.84
CA ASP A 182 -3.74 10.81 10.13
C ASP A 182 -2.64 11.82 10.45
N ASN A 183 -3.04 13.01 10.90
CA ASN A 183 -2.17 14.12 11.27
C ASN A 183 -1.13 14.44 10.18
N LEU A 184 -1.60 14.55 8.93
CA LEU A 184 -0.75 14.88 7.80
C LEU A 184 -0.38 16.37 7.87
N ASP A 185 0.91 16.65 7.75
CA ASP A 185 1.41 17.99 7.41
C ASP A 185 1.38 18.19 5.88
N ASP A 186 1.84 19.35 5.40
CA ASP A 186 1.77 19.69 3.97
C ASP A 186 2.61 18.74 3.11
N ASP A 187 3.80 18.36 3.59
CA ASP A 187 4.68 17.39 2.92
C ASP A 187 4.00 16.02 2.81
N ASP A 188 3.43 15.53 3.91
CA ASP A 188 2.71 14.26 3.95
C ASP A 188 1.49 14.28 3.01
N LEU A 189 0.78 15.41 2.95
CA LEU A 189 -0.38 15.59 2.08
C LEU A 189 0.01 15.57 0.60
N GLU A 190 1.13 16.20 0.22
CA GLU A 190 1.67 16.14 -1.14
C GLU A 190 2.02 14.70 -1.54
N LEU A 191 2.65 13.94 -0.63
CA LEU A 191 2.94 12.52 -0.87
C LEU A 191 1.66 11.66 -0.97
N LEU A 192 0.61 11.97 -0.20
CA LEU A 192 -0.70 11.34 -0.37
C LEU A 192 -1.27 11.66 -1.75
N LYS A 193 -1.24 12.92 -2.19
CA LYS A 193 -1.69 13.32 -3.54
C LYS A 193 -0.91 12.59 -4.63
N LEU A 194 0.41 12.45 -4.49
CA LEU A 194 1.24 11.65 -5.39
C LEU A 194 0.76 10.19 -5.48
N CYS A 195 0.52 9.54 -4.34
CA CYS A 195 -0.01 8.18 -4.29
C CYS A 195 -1.35 8.05 -5.03
N LEU A 196 -2.26 9.01 -4.84
CA LEU A 196 -3.56 9.01 -5.51
C LEU A 196 -3.41 9.23 -7.01
N ASN A 197 -2.54 10.15 -7.44
CA ASN A 197 -2.34 10.44 -8.85
C ASN A 197 -1.77 9.24 -9.62
N VAL A 198 -0.84 8.49 -9.04
CA VAL A 198 -0.27 7.30 -9.71
C VAL A 198 -1.29 6.16 -9.81
N LEU A 199 -2.18 6.04 -8.82
CA LEU A 199 -3.31 5.10 -8.87
C LEU A 199 -4.34 5.54 -9.93
N LYS A 200 -4.71 6.81 -9.98
CA LYS A 200 -5.63 7.35 -11.01
C LYS A 200 -5.07 7.21 -12.41
N ASN A 201 -3.75 7.31 -12.57
CA ASN A 201 -3.08 7.17 -13.86
C ASN A 201 -2.82 5.71 -14.28
N GLY A 202 -3.15 4.72 -13.44
CA GLY A 202 -2.95 3.31 -13.76
C GLY A 202 -1.47 2.89 -13.81
N GLN A 203 -0.60 3.58 -13.07
CA GLN A 203 0.85 3.39 -13.11
C GLN A 203 1.36 2.35 -12.10
N ILE A 204 0.44 1.79 -11.30
CA ILE A 204 0.73 0.86 -10.22
C ILE A 204 0.26 -0.54 -10.60
N SER A 205 1.09 -1.53 -10.30
CA SER A 205 0.73 -2.95 -10.41
C SER A 205 0.88 -3.64 -9.06
N VAL A 206 -0.07 -4.51 -8.72
CA VAL A 206 -0.06 -5.29 -7.47
C VAL A 206 0.05 -6.80 -7.76
N GLY A 207 0.57 -7.54 -6.79
CA GLY A 207 0.71 -9.00 -6.86
C GLY A 207 1.97 -9.48 -7.58
N GLY A 208 1.97 -10.75 -7.96
CA GLY A 208 3.05 -11.43 -8.65
C GLY A 208 3.02 -11.22 -10.17
N MET A 209 4.15 -11.50 -10.81
CA MET A 209 4.31 -11.50 -12.28
C MET A 209 3.94 -10.16 -12.96
N THR A 210 4.08 -9.05 -12.25
CA THR A 210 3.78 -7.71 -12.78
C THR A 210 4.66 -7.34 -13.98
N SER A 211 5.90 -7.85 -14.04
CA SER A 211 6.80 -7.71 -15.19
C SER A 211 6.35 -8.45 -16.44
N ARG A 212 5.38 -9.38 -16.31
CA ARG A 212 4.76 -10.12 -17.43
C ARG A 212 3.40 -9.56 -17.84
N GLY A 213 3.09 -8.35 -17.37
CA GLY A 213 1.85 -7.65 -17.74
C GLY A 213 0.65 -8.01 -16.88
N LEU A 214 0.83 -8.52 -15.67
CA LEU A 214 -0.25 -8.69 -14.70
C LEU A 214 -0.32 -7.52 -13.71
N GLY A 215 -1.43 -7.45 -12.97
CA GLY A 215 -1.52 -6.69 -11.73
C GLY A 215 -1.82 -5.20 -11.88
N THR A 216 -1.85 -4.64 -13.10
CA THR A 216 -2.09 -3.20 -13.30
C THR A 216 -3.49 -2.81 -12.82
N ILE A 217 -3.54 -1.82 -11.93
CA ILE A 217 -4.76 -1.33 -11.30
C ILE A 217 -4.96 0.16 -11.53
N LYS A 218 -6.22 0.63 -11.47
CA LYS A 218 -6.57 2.04 -11.58
C LYS A 218 -7.60 2.45 -10.53
N LEU A 219 -7.42 3.61 -9.91
CA LEU A 219 -8.42 4.24 -9.06
C LEU A 219 -9.44 5.01 -9.89
N ILE A 220 -10.72 4.78 -9.62
CA ILE A 220 -11.87 5.50 -10.16
C ILE A 220 -12.85 5.89 -9.05
N ASP A 221 -13.75 6.83 -9.36
CA ASP A 221 -14.84 7.26 -8.48
C ASP A 221 -14.36 7.68 -7.09
N GLU A 222 -13.21 8.38 -7.03
CA GLU A 222 -12.61 8.75 -5.77
C GLU A 222 -13.40 9.83 -5.04
N LYS A 223 -13.39 9.69 -3.72
CA LYS A 223 -14.13 10.51 -2.78
C LYS A 223 -13.24 10.75 -1.59
N ILE A 224 -12.73 11.98 -1.45
CA ILE A 224 -11.86 12.34 -0.34
C ILE A 224 -12.63 13.20 0.65
N TYR A 225 -12.38 12.96 1.92
CA TYR A 225 -12.97 13.70 3.02
C TYR A 225 -11.87 14.17 3.97
N LYS A 226 -12.05 15.35 4.55
CA LYS A 226 -11.15 15.90 5.55
C LYS A 226 -11.91 16.09 6.86
N VAL A 227 -11.42 15.42 7.89
CA VAL A 227 -11.85 15.63 9.27
C VAL A 227 -10.76 16.42 9.99
N ASP A 228 -11.12 17.51 10.65
CA ASP A 228 -10.23 18.28 11.50
C ASP A 228 -10.98 18.77 12.75
N LYS A 229 -10.35 19.61 13.56
CA LYS A 229 -10.94 20.11 14.81
C LYS A 229 -12.32 20.75 14.64
N SER A 230 -12.61 21.34 13.48
CA SER A 230 -13.89 22.05 13.24
C SER A 230 -15.08 21.11 13.13
N ASN A 231 -14.88 19.91 12.58
CA ASN A 231 -15.94 18.93 12.30
C ASN A 231 -15.75 17.58 13.03
N LEU A 232 -14.66 17.43 13.81
CA LEU A 232 -14.34 16.19 14.54
C LEU A 232 -15.48 15.69 15.43
N LYS A 233 -16.15 16.58 16.15
CA LYS A 233 -17.25 16.20 17.07
C LYS A 233 -18.41 15.57 16.31
N GLU A 234 -18.76 16.13 15.16
CA GLU A 234 -19.79 15.59 14.29
C GLU A 234 -19.36 14.24 13.71
N TYR A 235 -18.13 14.17 13.19
CA TYR A 235 -17.57 12.92 12.66
C TYR A 235 -17.59 11.77 13.68
N VAL A 236 -17.20 12.05 14.93
CA VAL A 236 -17.18 11.04 16.00
C VAL A 236 -18.59 10.62 16.42
N SER A 237 -19.56 11.54 16.39
CA SER A 237 -20.93 11.27 16.83
C SER A 237 -21.79 10.60 15.76
N ASN A 238 -21.63 11.02 14.50
CA ASN A 238 -22.55 10.68 13.40
C ASN A 238 -21.86 9.93 12.25
N GLY A 239 -20.53 9.80 12.29
CA GLY A 239 -19.76 9.23 11.20
C GLY A 239 -19.46 10.24 10.09
N LEU A 240 -19.02 9.71 8.95
CA LEU A 240 -18.59 10.52 7.80
C LEU A 240 -19.78 11.10 7.05
N SER A 241 -19.81 12.42 6.84
CA SER A 241 -20.83 13.12 6.07
C SER A 241 -20.28 13.73 4.78
N GLU A 242 -21.17 14.02 3.82
CA GLU A 242 -20.78 14.66 2.55
C GLU A 242 -20.32 16.12 2.73
N GLU A 243 -20.70 16.78 3.82
CA GLU A 243 -20.22 18.12 4.16
C GLU A 243 -18.70 18.14 4.45
N MET A 244 -18.13 16.99 4.81
CA MET A 244 -16.69 16.80 5.03
C MET A 244 -15.92 16.52 3.74
N ARG A 245 -16.58 16.55 2.57
CA ARG A 245 -15.94 16.32 1.26
C ARG A 245 -14.82 17.33 1.06
N TRP A 246 -13.65 16.81 0.66
CA TRP A 246 -12.47 17.59 0.33
C TRP A 246 -12.14 17.43 -1.15
N ASN A 247 -12.09 18.54 -1.89
CA ASN A 247 -11.96 18.56 -3.35
C ASN A 247 -10.61 19.11 -3.85
N ASP A 248 -9.69 19.44 -2.95
CA ASP A 248 -8.39 20.01 -3.30
C ASP A 248 -7.36 18.90 -3.56
N VAL A 249 -7.57 18.16 -4.66
CA VAL A 249 -6.78 16.96 -5.05
C VAL A 249 -6.12 17.16 -6.39
#